data_AF-A0A939RJ44-F1
#
_entry.id   AF-A0A939RJ44-F1
#
_cell.length_a   1.000
_cell.length_b   1.000
_cell.length_c   1.000
_cell.angle_alpha   90.00
_cell.angle_beta   90.00
_cell.angle_gamma   90.00
#
_symmetry.space_group_name_H-M   'P 1'
#
loop_
_entity.id
_entity.type
_entity.pdbx_description
1 polymer ?
#
loop_
_entity_poly.entity_id
_entity_poly.type
_entity_poly.pdbx_seq_one_letter_code
_entity_poly.pdbx_strand_id
1 'polypeptide(L)' 'MHAAVGDQLHIHSRSVGMVDQKGIITEVRGTNGEPPYLVRFEDGHEGLIYPGPDCNIEHLPSRGANH' A
#
# COMPACT_ATOMS: atom_id res chain seq x y z
N MET A 1 -7.89 -3.51 -8.75
CA MET A 1 -6.59 -3.48 -8.06
C MET A 1 -6.85 -4.02 -6.67
N HIS A 2 -6.25 -5.15 -6.29
CA HIS A 2 -6.54 -5.81 -5.01
C HIS A 2 -5.31 -5.76 -4.12
N ALA A 3 -5.52 -5.49 -2.85
CA ALA A 3 -4.45 -5.48 -1.85
C ALA A 3 -4.79 -6.47 -0.73
N ALA A 4 -3.76 -6.98 -0.06
CA ALA A 4 -3.87 -7.77 1.16
C ALA A 4 -3.11 -7.13 2.31
N VAL A 5 -3.43 -7.57 3.52
CA VAL A 5 -2.73 -7.13 4.72
C VAL A 5 -1.29 -7.65 4.69
N GLY A 6 -0.34 -6.74 4.92
CA GLY A 6 1.10 -7.00 4.84
C GLY A 6 1.75 -6.56 3.54
N ASP A 7 0.97 -6.19 2.52
CA ASP A 7 1.51 -5.65 1.27
C ASP A 7 2.00 -4.21 1.44
N GLN A 8 2.95 -3.82 0.61
CA GLN A 8 3.50 -2.47 0.62
C GLN A 8 2.81 -1.62 -0.45
N LEU A 9 2.16 -0.53 -0.04
CA LEU A 9 1.56 0.43 -0.95
C LEU A 9 2.60 1.50 -1.33
N HIS A 10 2.80 1.69 -2.63
CA HIS A 10 3.56 2.78 -3.22
C HIS A 10 2.63 3.73 -3.97
N ILE A 11 2.61 4.98 -3.54
CA ILE A 11 1.85 6.04 -4.20
C ILE A 11 2.84 6.93 -4.96
N HIS A 12 2.91 6.74 -6.27
CA HIS A 12 3.71 7.61 -7.14
C HIS A 12 2.94 8.90 -7.39
N SER A 13 3.38 10.01 -6.80
CA SER A 13 2.83 11.30 -7.14
C SER A 13 3.36 11.77 -8.49
N ARG A 14 2.46 12.24 -9.36
CA ARG A 14 2.80 12.74 -10.71
C ARG A 14 3.53 14.08 -10.71
N SER A 15 3.64 14.73 -9.55
CA SER A 15 4.28 16.04 -9.40
C SER A 15 5.69 15.90 -8.83
N VAL A 16 6.68 16.45 -9.54
CA VAL A 16 8.06 16.60 -9.04
C VAL A 16 8.03 17.40 -7.74
N GLY A 17 8.54 16.80 -6.65
CA GLY A 17 8.63 17.41 -5.32
C GLY A 17 7.64 16.90 -4.28
N MET A 18 6.66 16.07 -4.66
CA MET A 18 5.87 15.33 -3.67
C MET A 18 6.60 14.04 -3.30
N VAL A 19 6.85 13.84 -2.01
CA VAL A 19 7.49 12.63 -1.47
C VAL A 19 6.65 11.41 -1.86
N ASP A 20 7.30 10.40 -2.42
CA ASP A 20 6.70 9.10 -2.63
C ASP A 20 6.19 8.56 -1.29
N GLN A 21 4.88 8.32 -1.22
CA GLN A 21 4.28 7.81 0.00
C GLN A 21 4.34 6.30 -0.01
N LYS A 22 5.10 5.76 0.94
CA LYS A 22 5.24 4.33 1.18
C LYS A 22 4.59 3.97 2.51
N GLY A 23 3.83 2.89 2.52
CA GLY A 23 3.29 2.36 3.76
C GLY A 23 2.86 0.92 3.62
N ILE A 24 2.69 0.25 4.75
CA ILE A 24 2.27 -1.15 4.79
C ILE A 24 0.76 -1.19 5.01
N ILE A 25 0.06 -1.96 4.20
CA ILE A 25 -1.38 -2.16 4.36
C ILE A 25 -1.59 -3.02 5.60
N THR A 26 -2.21 -2.44 6.63
CA THR A 26 -2.52 -3.13 7.89
C THR A 26 -3.91 -3.73 7.88
N GLU A 27 -4.82 -3.16 7.08
CA GLU A 27 -6.20 -3.63 6.98
C GLU A 27 -6.78 -3.26 5.61
N VAL A 28 -7.63 -4.14 5.06
CA VAL A 28 -8.37 -3.87 3.83
C VAL A 28 -9.85 -3.85 4.16
N ARG A 29 -10.48 -2.69 3.94
CA ARG A 29 -11.88 -2.44 4.32
C ARG A 29 -12.86 -2.65 3.18
N GLY A 30 -12.41 -2.63 1.92
CA GLY A 30 -13.27 -2.97 0.80
C GLY A 30 -13.51 -4.47 0.70
N THR A 31 -14.61 -4.82 0.04
CA THR A 31 -15.02 -6.21 -0.13
C THR A 31 -14.05 -6.87 -1.10
N ASN A 32 -13.58 -8.10 -0.86
CA ASN A 32 -12.65 -8.78 -1.79
C ASN A 32 -11.29 -8.09 -2.03
N GLY A 33 -10.79 -7.29 -1.09
CA GLY A 33 -9.49 -6.63 -1.25
C GLY A 33 -9.57 -5.31 -2.01
N GLU A 34 -10.77 -4.71 -2.11
CA GLU A 34 -11.03 -3.39 -2.71
C GLU A 34 -10.68 -2.23 -1.76
N PRO A 35 -10.47 -1.01 -2.26
CA PRO A 35 -10.31 0.15 -1.39
C PRO A 35 -11.60 0.51 -0.65
N PRO A 36 -11.51 1.18 0.52
CA PRO A 36 -10.30 1.77 1.11
C PRO A 36 -9.37 0.78 1.81
N TYR A 37 -8.08 1.11 1.81
CA TYR A 37 -7.04 0.38 2.53
C TYR A 37 -6.55 1.20 3.72
N LEU A 38 -6.44 0.58 4.89
CA LEU A 38 -5.75 1.17 6.02
C LEU A 38 -4.25 0.90 5.85
N VAL A 39 -3.50 1.98 5.72
CA VAL A 39 -2.06 1.94 5.49
C VAL A 39 -1.37 2.58 6.67
N ARG A 40 -0.35 1.89 7.19
CA ARG A 40 0.54 2.41 8.21
C ARG A 40 1.83 2.89 7.57
N PHE A 41 2.09 4.18 7.73
CA PHE A 41 3.31 4.83 7.28
C PHE A 41 4.45 4.56 8.25
N GLU A 42 5.69 4.72 7.78
CA GLU A 42 6.90 4.53 8.60
C GLU A 42 7.00 5.54 9.76
N ASP A 43 6.33 6.69 9.64
CA ASP A 43 6.16 7.69 10.71
C ASP A 43 5.28 7.18 11.87
N GLY A 44 4.65 6.01 11.72
CA GLY A 44 3.75 5.41 12.70
C GLY A 44 2.30 5.87 12.57
N HIS A 45 2.03 6.84 11.70
CA HIS A 45 0.69 7.29 11.38
C HIS A 45 -0.05 6.25 10.51
N GLU A 46 -1.34 6.08 10.77
CA GLU A 46 -2.23 5.21 10.01
C GLU A 46 -3.26 6.06 9.27
N GLY A 47 -3.48 5.76 7.99
CA GLY A 47 -4.39 6.52 7.13
C GLY A 47 -5.18 5.61 6.21
N LEU A 48 -6.45 5.96 5.98
CA LEU A 48 -7.27 5.31 4.94
C LEU A 48 -6.90 5.88 3.58
N ILE A 49 -6.40 5.00 2.71
CA ILE A 49 -5.97 5.33 1.35
C ILE A 49 -6.96 4.79 0.34
N TYR A 50 -7.31 5.66 -0.60
CA TYR A 50 -8.07 5.34 -1.80
C TYR A 50 -7.08 5.41 -2.98
N PRO A 51 -6.57 4.26 -3.46
CA PRO A 51 -5.63 4.24 -4.56
C PRO A 51 -6.31 4.73 -5.83
N GLY A 52 -5.61 5.63 -6.53
CA GLY A 52 -5.94 6.05 -7.87
C GLY A 52 -5.24 5.19 -8.93
N PRO A 53 -5.33 5.57 -10.21
CA PRO A 53 -4.68 4.86 -11.31
C PRO A 53 -3.15 4.86 -11.24
N ASP A 54 -2.53 5.83 -10.55
CA ASP A 54 -1.08 5.95 -10.38
C ASP A 54 -0.52 5.23 -9.14
N CYS A 55 -1.35 4.45 -8.42
CA CYS A 55 -0.90 3.69 -7.25
C CYS A 55 -0.35 2.32 -7.67
N ASN A 56 0.67 1.85 -6.97
CA ASN A 56 1.23 0.51 -7.13
C ASN A 56 1.21 -0.22 -5.77
N ILE A 57 0.86 -1.51 -5.78
CA ILE A 57 0.94 -2.38 -4.61
C ILE A 57 2.05 -3.38 -4.89
N GLU A 58 3.07 -3.36 -4.05
CA GLU A 58 4.14 -4.33 -4.05
C GLU A 58 3.78 -5.45 -3.08
N HIS A 59 3.36 -6.58 -3.65
CA HIS A 59 3.22 -7.82 -2.91
C HIS A 59 4.61 -8.34 -2.59
N LEU A 60 5.09 -8.08 -1.38
CA LEU A 60 6.33 -8.66 -0.90
C LEU A 60 6.13 -10.18 -0.89
N PRO A 61 6.82 -10.96 -1.75
CA PRO A 61 6.73 -12.41 -1.65
C PRO A 61 7.21 -12.76 -0.25
N SER A 62 6.35 -13.43 0.53
CA SER A 62 6.69 -14.00 1.82
C SER A 62 8.03 -14.72 1.63
N ARG A 63 9.08 -14.14 2.23
CA ARG A 63 10.48 -14.52 2.00
C ARG A 63 10.69 -15.89 2.62
N GLY A 64 10.32 -16.90 1.84
CA GLY A 64 10.27 -18.30 2.22
C GLY A 64 10.51 -19.15 0.98
N ALA A 65 11.65 -18.97 0.32
CA ALA A 65 12.40 -20.05 -0.31
C ALA A 65 13.70 -19.53 -0.96
N ASN A 66 14.80 -20.20 -0.60
CA ASN A 66 16.00 -20.48 -1.41
C ASN A 66 17.27 -19.64 -1.18
N HIS A 67 18.17 -20.13 -0.32
CA HIS A 67 19.30 -20.97 -0.76
C HIS A 67 19.77 -21.86 0.40
#